data_AF-A0A2P8B5B1-F1
#
_entry.id   AF-A0A2P8B5B1-F1
#
_cell.length_a   1.000
_cell.length_b   1.000
_cell.length_c   1.000
_cell.angle_alpha   90.00
_cell.angle_beta   90.00
_cell.angle_gamma   90.00
#
_symmetry.space_group_name_H-M   'P 1'
#
loop_
_entity.id
_entity.type
_entity.pdbx_description
1 polymer ?
#
loop_
_entity_poly.entity_id
_entity_poly.type
_entity_poly.pdbx_seq_one_letter_code
_entity_poly.pdbx_strand_id
1 'polypeptide(L)' 'MWAVRWQALYPGAQRIADSRRAQEWADRVGIDFHEVRIEMNGHNLTLIFNDLEMTGLPIGYAPYRVTEGR' A
#
# COMPACT_ATOMS: atom_id res chain seq x y z
N MET A 1 11.83 -23.27 3.23
CA MET A 1 11.15 -22.02 2.83
C MET A 1 12.04 -20.87 3.27
N TRP A 2 12.59 -20.07 2.36
CA TRP A 2 13.35 -18.87 2.71
C TRP A 2 12.35 -17.70 2.70
N ALA A 3 12.17 -17.05 3.84
CA ALA A 3 11.27 -15.91 3.93
C ALA A 3 11.82 -14.78 3.06
N VAL A 4 11.12 -14.46 1.97
CA VAL A 4 11.47 -13.34 1.11
C VAL A 4 11.01 -12.06 1.80
N ARG A 5 11.94 -11.26 2.31
CA ARG A 5 11.63 -10.00 3.04
C ARG A 5 11.11 -8.89 2.12
N TRP A 6 11.23 -9.05 0.81
CA TRP A 6 10.89 -8.04 -0.19
C TRP A 6 10.28 -8.70 -1.43
N GLN A 7 9.25 -8.11 -2.02
CA GLN A 7 8.73 -8.53 -3.32
C GLN A 7 8.96 -7.43 -4.34
N ALA A 8 9.24 -7.82 -5.59
CA ALA A 8 9.35 -6.85 -6.67
C ALA A 8 7.98 -6.23 -6.92
N LEU A 9 7.95 -4.90 -6.96
CA LEU A 9 6.80 -4.09 -7.28
C LEU A 9 6.73 -3.94 -8.81
N TYR A 10 6.30 -5.00 -9.50
CA TYR A 10 6.18 -5.00 -10.96
C TYR A 10 4.76 -5.41 -11.36
N PRO A 11 4.05 -4.63 -12.21
CA PRO A 11 4.49 -3.39 -12.88
C PRO A 11 4.52 -2.15 -11.98
N GLY A 12 4.15 -2.26 -10.70
CA GLY A 12 4.15 -1.15 -9.75
C GLY A 12 2.77 -0.85 -9.16
N ALA A 13 2.57 0.40 -8.76
CA ALA A 13 1.28 0.90 -8.32
C ALA A 13 0.53 1.53 -9.50
N GLN A 14 -0.72 1.15 -9.68
CA GLN A 14 -1.61 1.67 -10.71
C GLN A 14 -2.86 2.25 -10.08
N ARG A 15 -3.18 3.50 -10.45
CA ARG A 15 -4.45 4.12 -10.06
C ARG A 15 -5.57 3.55 -10.93
N ILE A 16 -6.65 3.14 -10.29
CA ILE A 16 -7.85 2.63 -10.97
C ILE A 16 -8.76 3.83 -11.29
N ALA A 17 -8.98 4.07 -12.58
CA ALA A 17 -9.95 5.05 -13.04
C ALA A 17 -11.38 4.55 -12.75
N ASP A 18 -12.30 5.47 -12.47
CA ASP A 18 -13.73 5.20 -12.29
C ASP A 18 -14.04 4.07 -11.29
N SER A 19 -13.28 4.03 -10.17
CA SER A 19 -13.50 3.03 -9.14
C SER A 19 -14.85 3.21 -8.46
N ARG A 20 -15.75 2.24 -8.67
CA ARG A 20 -17.02 2.13 -7.93
C ARG A 20 -16.79 2.11 -6.42
N ARG A 21 -15.73 1.46 -5.93
CA ARG A 21 -15.46 1.34 -4.49
C ARG A 21 -15.05 2.69 -3.90
N ALA A 22 -14.26 3.46 -4.64
CA ALA A 22 -13.90 4.82 -4.26
C ALA A 22 -15.14 5.72 -4.27
N GLN A 23 -16.01 5.61 -5.29
CA GLN A 23 -17.28 6.34 -5.35
C GLN A 23 -18.18 6.03 -4.15
N GLU A 24 -18.33 4.76 -3.77
CA GLU A 24 -19.12 4.36 -2.60
C GLU A 24 -18.61 4.94 -1.29
N TRP A 25 -17.28 5.06 -1.14
CA TRP A 25 -16.69 5.72 0.01
C TRP A 25 -16.90 7.24 -0.03
N ALA A 26 -16.79 7.83 -1.22
CA ALA A 26 -17.04 9.26 -1.39
C ALA A 26 -18.48 9.64 -1.05
N ASP A 27 -19.46 8.85 -1.51
CA ASP A 27 -20.88 9.08 -1.22
C ASP A 27 -21.19 8.94 0.28
N ARG A 28 -20.48 8.06 0.99
CA ARG A 28 -20.68 7.81 2.42
C ARG A 28 -20.06 8.86 3.32
N VAL A 29 -18.88 9.37 2.97
CA VAL A 29 -18.10 10.28 3.81
C VAL A 29 -18.22 11.74 3.36
N GLY A 30 -18.65 11.97 2.11
CA GLY A 30 -18.81 13.30 1.52
C GLY A 30 -17.50 13.96 1.05
N ILE A 31 -16.45 13.17 0.81
CA ILE A 31 -15.14 13.62 0.31
C ILE A 31 -14.65 12.66 -0.76
N ASP A 32 -13.82 13.11 -1.71
CA ASP A 32 -13.35 12.25 -2.79
C ASP A 32 -12.46 11.12 -2.30
N PHE A 33 -12.53 9.95 -2.94
CA PHE A 33 -11.61 8.84 -2.70
C PHE A 33 -10.98 8.38 -4.02
N HIS A 34 -9.85 7.70 -3.89
CA HIS A 34 -9.08 7.13 -4.98
C HIS A 34 -8.78 5.66 -4.68
N GLU A 35 -8.77 4.83 -5.72
CA GLU A 35 -8.34 3.44 -5.63
C GLU A 35 -6.99 3.26 -6.33
N VAL A 36 -6.07 2.59 -5.65
CA VAL A 36 -4.78 2.16 -6.20
C VAL A 36 -4.63 0.67 -6.01
N ARG A 37 -4.21 -0.01 -7.07
CA ARG A 37 -3.83 -1.41 -7.06
C ARG A 37 -2.32 -1.52 -7.15
N ILE A 38 -1.74 -2.30 -6.26
CA ILE A 38 -0.31 -2.58 -6.22
C ILE A 38 -0.13 -4.06 -6.47
N GLU A 39 0.49 -4.38 -7.60
CA GLU A 39 0.76 -5.76 -7.99
C GLU A 39 2.22 -6.10 -7.68
N MET A 40 2.40 -7.23 -7.00
CA MET A 40 3.69 -7.78 -6.63
C MET A 40 3.75 -9.24 -7.02
N ASN A 41 4.97 -9.80 -7.09
CA ASN A 41 5.21 -11.17 -7.54
C ASN A 41 4.37 -12.26 -6.84
N GLY A 42 3.91 -12.04 -5.61
CA GLY A 42 3.07 -13.00 -4.89
C GLY A 42 1.80 -12.43 -4.25
N HIS A 43 1.59 -11.11 -4.31
CA HIS A 43 0.48 -10.45 -3.63
C HIS A 43 -0.08 -9.29 -4.44
N ASN A 44 -1.39 -9.07 -4.29
CA ASN A 44 -2.07 -7.89 -4.82
C ASN A 44 -2.65 -7.11 -3.64
N LEU A 45 -2.28 -5.85 -3.51
CA LEU A 45 -2.88 -4.92 -2.55
C LEU A 45 -3.82 -3.96 -3.26
N THR A 46 -4.97 -3.71 -2.65
CA THR A 46 -5.90 -2.66 -3.07
C THR A 46 -6.03 -1.66 -1.94
N LEU A 47 -5.72 -0.40 -2.24
CA LEU A 47 -5.84 0.72 -1.31
C LEU A 47 -6.97 1.64 -1.79
N ILE A 48 -7.84 2.06 -0.86
CA ILE A 48 -8.85 3.09 -1.08
C ILE A 48 -8.59 4.20 -0.06
N PHE A 49 -8.32 5.41 -0.53
CA PHE A 49 -7.89 6.53 0.31
C PHE A 49 -8.38 7.86 -0.25
N ASN A 50 -8.56 8.87 0.61
CA ASN A 50 -8.81 10.24 0.18
C ASN A 50 -7.49 10.92 -0.23
N ASP A 51 -6.48 10.82 0.64
CA ASP A 51 -5.13 11.33 0.39
C ASP A 51 -4.08 10.27 0.76
N LEU A 52 -2.98 10.21 0.01
CA LEU A 52 -1.88 9.26 0.22
C LEU A 52 -0.55 9.95 -0.01
N GLU A 53 0.21 10.10 1.06
CA GLU A 53 1.61 10.53 1.02
C GLU A 53 2.54 9.33 1.16
N MET A 54 3.49 9.18 0.23
CA MET A 54 4.56 8.19 0.32
C MET A 54 5.84 8.85 0.81
N THR A 55 6.21 8.60 2.06
CA THR A 55 7.49 9.07 2.60
C THR A 55 8.59 8.03 2.35
N GLY A 56 9.69 8.49 1.76
CA GLY A 56 10.88 7.65 1.62
C GLY A 56 11.45 7.31 2.99
N LEU A 57 11.72 6.03 3.24
CA LEU A 57 12.36 5.63 4.49
C LEU A 57 13.84 6.03 4.47
N PRO A 58 14.36 6.67 5.55
CA PRO A 58 15.78 6.96 5.66
C PRO A 58 16.62 5.68 5.59
N ILE A 59 17.86 5.83 5.11
CA ILE A 59 18.84 4.74 5.16
C ILE A 59 19.01 4.31 6.62
N GLY A 60 18.83 3.01 6.90
CA GLY A 60 18.94 2.44 8.24
C GLY A 60 17.65 2.39 9.05
N TYR A 61 16.50 2.73 8.46
CA TYR A 61 15.20 2.59 9.12
C TYR A 61 14.89 1.12 9.45
N ALA A 62 14.72 0.83 10.74
CA ALA A 62 14.36 -0.49 11.27
C ALA A 62 13.19 -0.33 12.26
N PRO A 63 11.93 -0.50 11.80
CA PRO A 63 10.75 -0.20 12.62
C PRO A 63 10.59 -1.15 13.81
N TYR A 64 11.10 -2.38 13.69
CA TYR A 64 11.08 -3.39 14.74
C TYR A 64 12.48 -3.96 14.90
N ARG A 65 13.05 -3.84 16.10
CA ARG A 65 14.26 -4.53 16.51
C ARG A 65 13.85 -5.62 17.50
N VAL A 66 14.08 -6.87 17.15
CA VAL A 66 13.95 -7.97 18.12
C VAL A 66 15.18 -7.89 19.02
N THR A 67 15.02 -7.32 20.22
CA THR A 67 16.01 -7.49 21.29
C THR A 67 15.83 -8.90 21.84
N GLU A 68 16.81 -9.77 21.62
CA GLU A 68 16.90 -11.04 22.37
C GLU A 68 17.02 -10.69 23.85
N GLY A 69 15.95 -10.96 24.60
CA GLY A 69 15.98 -10.96 26.05
C GLY A 69 16.92 -12.07 26.51
N ARG A 70 17.91 -11.68 27.31
CA ARG A 70 18.89 -12.57 27.93
C ARG A 70 18.24 -13.54 28.92
#